data_AF-A0A951JH31-F1
#
_entry.id   AF-A0A951JH31-F1
#
_cell.length_a   1.000
_cell.length_b   1.000
_cell.length_c   1.000
_cell.angle_alpha   90.00
_cell.angle_beta   90.00
_cell.angle_gamma   90.00
#
_symmetry.space_group_name_H-M   'P 1'
#
loop_
_entity.id
_entity.type
_entity.pdbx_description
1 polymer ?
#
loop_
_entity_poly.entity_id
_entity_poly.type
_entity_poly.pdbx_seq_one_letter_code
_entity_poly.pdbx_strand_id
1 'polypeptide(L)'
;MFSVLVSLVPLAMTYFGLRLDRRPVHLEMLVGQGELLLISTTLGAAALGELFPGGRENALGKLLSAGMSLVGVLVCSFYFATIQSRATPDGRAVLTVSVWLFTGMLVASASCLFYANQEAT
;
A
#
# COMPACT_ATOMS: atom_id res chain seq x y z
N MET A 1 -4.75 3.19 12.27
CA MET A 1 -6.04 3.88 11.98
C MET A 1 -5.83 5.27 11.38
N PHE A 2 -5.12 6.19 12.05
CA PHE A 2 -4.82 7.51 11.50
C PHE A 2 -4.09 7.47 10.15
N SER A 3 -3.07 6.62 10.00
CA SER A 3 -2.35 6.44 8.73
C SER A 3 -3.24 6.01 7.57
N VAL A 4 -4.24 5.15 7.83
CA VAL A 4 -5.20 4.67 6.83
C VAL A 4 -6.17 5.79 6.43
N LEU A 5 -6.59 6.63 7.37
CA LEU A 5 -7.42 7.79 7.07
C LEU A 5 -6.65 8.83 6.23
N VAL A 6 -5.37 9.04 6.52
CA VAL A 6 -4.52 9.96 5.75
C VAL A 6 -4.25 9.41 4.34
N SER A 7 -4.11 8.09 4.17
CA SER A 7 -3.93 7.49 2.84
C SER A 7 -5.21 7.47 1.99
N LEU A 8 -6.38 7.67 2.59
CA LEU A 8 -7.66 7.90 1.90
C LEU A 8 -7.81 9.32 1.35
N VAL A 9 -7.05 10.30 1.86
CA VAL A 9 -7.10 11.70 1.40
C VAL A 9 -6.80 11.84 -0.10
N PRO A 10 -5.68 11.29 -0.65
CA PRO A 10 -5.42 11.38 -2.08
C PRO A 10 -6.55 10.74 -2.92
N LEU A 11 -7.08 9.59 -2.49
CA LEU A 11 -8.21 8.91 -3.14
C LEU A 11 -9.45 9.80 -3.22
N ALA A 12 -9.76 10.50 -2.12
CA ALA A 12 -10.86 11.44 -2.06
C ALA A 12 -10.61 12.64 -3.00
N MET A 13 -9.40 13.20 -3.02
CA MET A 13 -9.03 14.31 -3.90
C MET A 13 -9.17 13.94 -5.38
N THR A 14 -8.73 12.75 -5.77
CA THR A 14 -8.88 12.23 -7.13
C THR A 14 -10.35 12.04 -7.51
N TYR A 15 -11.16 11.49 -6.60
CA TYR A 15 -12.61 11.39 -6.80
C TYR A 15 -13.27 12.75 -7.01
N PHE A 16 -12.92 13.75 -6.19
CA PHE A 16 -13.43 15.11 -6.33
C PHE A 16 -12.98 15.75 -7.66
N GLY A 17 -11.73 15.54 -8.08
CA GLY A 17 -11.21 16.00 -9.37
C GLY A 17 -11.99 15.44 -10.56
N LEU A 18 -12.23 14.12 -10.58
CA LEU A 18 -13.03 13.47 -11.63
C LEU A 18 -14.48 13.97 -11.67
N ARG A 19 -15.06 14.24 -10.50
CA ARG A 19 -16.40 14.85 -10.37
C ARG A 19 -16.43 16.28 -10.92
N LEU A 20 -15.38 17.06 -10.68
CA LEU A 20 -15.24 18.43 -11.19
C LEU A 20 -15.15 18.44 -12.72
N ASP A 21 -14.40 17.50 -13.29
CA ASP A 21 -14.22 17.32 -14.73
C ASP A 21 -15.45 16.69 -15.44
N ARG A 22 -16.52 16.39 -14.70
CA ARG A 22 -17.74 15.70 -15.18
C ARG A 22 -17.46 14.39 -15.92
N ARG A 23 -16.34 13.73 -15.61
CA ARG A 23 -16.02 12.41 -16.18
C ARG A 23 -16.80 11.32 -15.45
N PRO A 24 -17.20 10.24 -16.13
CA PRO A 24 -17.93 9.17 -15.47
C PRO A 24 -16.98 8.42 -14.52
N VAL A 25 -17.31 8.44 -13.23
CA VAL A 25 -16.49 7.80 -12.19
C VAL A 25 -16.61 6.29 -12.30
N HIS A 26 -15.58 5.65 -12.85
CA HIS A 26 -15.44 4.20 -12.85
C HIS A 26 -14.33 3.81 -11.88
N LEU A 27 -14.54 2.71 -11.13
CA LEU A 27 -13.51 2.15 -10.24
C LEU A 27 -12.20 1.89 -10.97
N GLU A 28 -12.27 1.52 -12.25
CA GLU A 28 -11.10 1.32 -13.10
C GLU A 28 -10.28 2.60 -13.30
N MET A 29 -10.90 3.78 -13.33
CA MET A 29 -10.18 5.05 -13.43
C MET A 29 -9.52 5.43 -12.10
N LEU A 30 -10.18 5.17 -10.98
CA LEU A 30 -9.64 5.46 -9.65
C LEU A 30 -8.45 4.55 -9.34
N VAL A 31 -8.63 3.23 -9.54
CA VAL A 31 -7.60 2.23 -9.28
C VAL A 31 -6.49 2.28 -10.34
N GLY A 32 -6.84 2.59 -11.59
CA GLY A 32 -5.91 2.66 -12.72
C GLY A 32 -4.86 3.78 -12.62
N GLN A 33 -5.07 4.77 -11.74
CA GLN A 33 -4.08 5.81 -11.45
C GLN A 33 -3.01 5.39 -10.43
N GLY A 34 -3.09 4.14 -9.94
CA GLY A 34 -2.12 3.60 -8.98
C GLY A 34 -2.38 4.03 -7.53
N GLU A 35 -3.54 4.59 -7.21
CA GLU A 35 -3.87 4.99 -5.83
C GLU A 35 -3.89 3.80 -4.87
N LEU A 36 -4.25 2.62 -5.35
CA LEU A 36 -4.23 1.38 -4.58
C LEU A 36 -2.79 0.97 -4.18
N LEU A 37 -1.80 1.32 -5.00
CA LEU A 37 -0.38 1.12 -4.68
C LEU A 37 0.08 2.09 -3.59
N LEU A 38 -0.39 3.34 -3.60
CA LEU A 38 -0.12 4.31 -2.53
C LEU A 38 -0.72 3.86 -1.18
N ILE A 39 -1.92 3.29 -1.20
CA ILE A 39 -2.51 2.72 0.02
C ILE A 39 -1.66 1.54 0.50
N SER A 40 -1.18 0.69 -0.41
CA SER A 40 -0.30 -0.45 -0.08
C SER A 40 1.03 0.00 0.55
N THR A 41 1.65 1.06 0.02
CA THR A 41 2.92 1.58 0.56
C THR A 41 2.74 2.18 1.95
N THR A 42 1.67 2.95 2.17
CA THR A 42 1.36 3.53 3.49
C THR A 42 1.05 2.45 4.53
N LEU A 43 0.33 1.38 4.14
CA LEU A 43 0.07 0.23 5.00
C LEU A 43 1.37 -0.47 5.42
N GLY A 44 2.27 -0.71 4.46
CA GLY A 44 3.58 -1.29 4.70
C GLY A 44 4.44 -0.44 5.62
N ALA A 45 4.52 0.86 5.36
CA ALA A 45 5.28 1.80 6.17
C ALA A 45 4.75 1.89 7.61
N ALA A 46 3.43 1.87 7.80
CA ALA A 46 2.82 1.84 9.12
C ALA A 46 3.16 0.55 9.88
N ALA A 47 3.03 -0.61 9.23
CA ALA A 47 3.36 -1.89 9.84
C ALA A 47 4.85 -2.01 10.20
N LEU A 48 5.74 -1.40 9.40
CA LEU A 48 7.16 -1.28 9.73
C LEU A 48 7.39 -0.43 10.98
N GLY A 49 6.73 0.72 11.09
CA GLY A 49 6.84 1.61 12.23
C GLY A 49 6.44 0.95 13.56
N GLU A 50 5.41 0.10 13.53
CA GLU A 50 4.94 -0.66 14.70
C GLU A 50 5.90 -1.80 15.10
N LEU A 51 6.77 -2.27 14.19
CA LEU A 51 7.68 -3.39 14.47
C LEU A 51 8.98 -2.95 15.17
N PHE A 52 9.40 -1.69 14.99
CA PHE A 52 10.63 -1.14 15.53
C PHE A 52 10.72 -0.99 17.07
N PRO A 53 9.64 -0.65 17.81
CA PRO A 53 9.68 -0.49 19.26
C PRO A 53 9.88 -1.80 20.04
N GLY A 54 9.74 -2.94 19.36
CA GLY A 54 9.69 -4.25 20.00
C GLY A 54 11.04 -4.77 20.53
N GLY A 55 10.96 -5.64 21.54
CA GLY A 55 12.10 -6.27 22.21
C GLY A 55 12.95 -7.20 21.33
N ARG A 56 13.93 -7.88 21.95
CA ARG A 56 14.93 -8.71 21.25
C ARG A 56 14.44 -10.14 20.96
N GLU A 57 13.26 -10.52 21.45
CA GLU A 57 12.68 -11.83 21.16
C GLU A 57 12.25 -11.92 19.69
N ASN A 58 12.47 -13.08 19.08
CA ASN A 58 12.15 -13.34 17.67
C ASN A 58 12.71 -12.32 16.66
N ALA A 59 13.90 -11.78 16.92
CA ALA A 59 14.57 -10.79 16.05
C ALA A 59 14.68 -11.21 14.57
N LEU A 60 14.89 -12.51 14.30
CA LEU A 60 14.94 -13.05 12.94
C LEU A 60 13.58 -12.96 12.22
N GLY A 61 12.48 -13.30 12.91
CA GLY A 61 11.13 -13.22 12.34
C GLY A 61 10.74 -11.79 12.01
N LYS A 62 11.07 -10.85 12.91
CA LYS A 62 10.88 -9.41 12.69
C LYS A 62 11.70 -8.89 11.52
N LEU A 63 12.97 -9.28 11.42
CA LEU A 63 13.84 -8.83 10.33
C LEU A 63 13.30 -9.30 8.97
N LEU A 64 12.80 -10.55 8.90
CA LEU A 64 12.21 -11.10 7.68
C LEU A 64 10.88 -10.40 7.33
N SER A 65 9.98 -10.19 8.30
CA SER A 65 8.70 -9.52 8.05
C SER A 65 8.90 -8.04 7.68
N ALA A 66 9.85 -7.37 8.32
CA ALA A 66 10.26 -6.01 7.97
C ALA A 66 10.87 -5.95 6.56
N GLY A 67 11.81 -6.85 6.27
CA GLY A 67 12.44 -6.92 4.95
C GLY A 67 11.41 -7.14 3.85
N MET A 68 10.47 -8.07 4.04
CA MET A 68 9.41 -8.35 3.07
C MET A 68 8.46 -7.15 2.88
N SER A 69 8.07 -6.48 3.96
CA SER A 69 7.25 -5.27 3.89
C SER A 69 7.98 -4.12 3.17
N LEU A 70 9.27 -3.94 3.45
CA LEU A 70 10.11 -2.92 2.80
C LEU A 70 10.26 -3.19 1.30
N VAL A 71 10.54 -4.44 0.91
CA VAL A 71 10.61 -4.83 -0.50
C VAL A 71 9.26 -4.58 -1.19
N GLY A 72 8.15 -4.94 -0.55
CA GLY A 72 6.82 -4.66 -1.09
C GLY A 72 6.54 -3.17 -1.30
N VAL A 73 6.95 -2.32 -0.36
CA VAL A 73 6.86 -0.85 -0.48
C VAL A 73 7.69 -0.33 -1.66
N LEU A 74 8.91 -0.83 -1.84
CA LEU A 74 9.78 -0.45 -2.96
C LEU A 74 9.19 -0.88 -4.30
N VAL A 75 8.69 -2.12 -4.39
CA VAL A 75 8.04 -2.63 -5.60
C VAL A 75 6.79 -1.81 -5.94
N CYS A 76 5.95 -1.50 -4.95
CA CYS A 76 4.77 -0.67 -5.16
C CYS A 76 5.14 0.74 -5.64
N SER A 77 6.15 1.36 -5.02
CA SER A 77 6.66 2.68 -5.42
C SER A 77 7.22 2.68 -6.85
N PHE A 78 7.97 1.63 -7.21
CA PHE A 78 8.51 1.46 -8.55
C PHE A 78 7.40 1.30 -9.60
N TYR A 79 6.40 0.46 -9.31
CA TYR A 79 5.25 0.29 -10.20
C TYR A 79 4.43 1.58 -10.33
N PHE A 80 4.21 2.30 -9.23
CA PHE A 80 3.52 3.59 -9.25
C PHE A 80 4.24 4.60 -10.15
N ALA A 81 5.56 4.76 -9.98
CA ALA A 81 6.37 5.64 -10.83
C ALA A 81 6.30 5.22 -12.31
N THR A 82 6.33 3.91 -12.58
CA THR A 82 6.21 3.37 -13.94
C THR A 82 4.86 3.67 -14.56
N ILE A 83 3.76 3.53 -13.81
CA ILE A 83 2.40 3.84 -14.28
C ILE A 83 2.29 5.33 -14.61
N GLN A 84 2.79 6.20 -13.73
CA GLN A 84 2.77 7.66 -13.93
C GLN A 84 3.64 8.11 -15.12
N SER A 85 4.67 7.35 -15.47
CA SER A 85 5.53 7.64 -16.63
C SER A 85 4.91 7.28 -17.99
N ARG A 86 3.83 6.49 -18.01
CA ARG A 86 3.17 6.06 -19.26
C ARG A 86 2.03 7.01 -19.62
N ALA A 87 2.00 7.47 -20.87
CA ALA A 87 0.95 8.37 -21.36
C ALA A 87 -0.45 7.72 -21.42
N THR A 88 -0.51 6.43 -21.74
CA THR A 88 -1.75 5.64 -21.82
C THR A 88 -1.57 4.29 -21.11
N PRO A 89 -1.73 4.22 -19.78
CA PRO A 89 -1.66 2.96 -19.06
C PRO A 89 -2.90 2.10 -19.33
N ASP A 90 -2.69 0.81 -19.62
CA ASP A 90 -3.77 -0.17 -19.72
C ASP A 90 -4.39 -0.41 -18.33
N GLY A 91 -5.56 0.15 -18.09
CA GLY A 91 -6.23 0.12 -16.78
C GLY A 91 -6.44 -1.29 -16.22
N ARG A 92 -6.72 -2.29 -17.08
CA ARG A 92 -6.90 -3.69 -16.65
C ARG A 92 -5.61 -4.32 -16.13
N ALA A 93 -4.48 -4.04 -16.78
CA ALA A 93 -3.19 -4.57 -16.35
C ALA A 93 -2.77 -3.93 -15.02
N VAL A 94 -2.94 -2.61 -14.90
CA VAL A 94 -2.66 -1.88 -13.66
C VAL A 94 -3.53 -2.41 -12.52
N LEU A 95 -4.84 -2.54 -12.74
CA LEU A 95 -5.78 -3.04 -11.73
C LEU A 95 -5.38 -4.44 -11.25
N THR A 96 -5.07 -5.36 -12.16
CA THR A 96 -4.68 -6.73 -11.81
C THR A 96 -3.41 -6.76 -10.96
N VAL A 97 -2.38 -6.01 -11.38
CA VAL A 97 -1.10 -5.94 -10.66
C VAL A 97 -1.27 -5.26 -9.30
N SER A 98 -2.01 -4.16 -9.24
CA SER A 98 -2.27 -3.44 -7.99
C SER A 98 -3.03 -4.29 -6.98
N VAL A 99 -4.03 -5.07 -7.41
CA VAL A 99 -4.77 -5.98 -6.53
C VAL A 99 -3.85 -7.06 -5.96
N TRP A 100 -3.02 -7.69 -6.79
CA TRP A 100 -2.05 -8.69 -6.35
C TRP A 100 -1.06 -8.11 -5.32
N LEU A 101 -0.47 -6.95 -5.62
CA LEU A 101 0.46 -6.28 -4.71
C LEU A 101 -0.19 -5.87 -3.40
N PHE A 102 -1.43 -5.35 -3.45
CA PHE A 102 -2.18 -4.99 -2.25
C PHE A 102 -2.48 -6.21 -1.38
N THR A 103 -2.91 -7.33 -1.96
CA THR A 103 -3.13 -8.57 -1.20
C THR A 103 -1.86 -9.09 -0.57
N GLY A 104 -0.72 -9.06 -1.28
CA GLY A 104 0.58 -9.45 -0.73
C GLY A 104 1.01 -8.55 0.43
N MET A 105 0.82 -7.23 0.29
CA MET A 105 1.13 -6.29 1.36
C MET A 105 0.22 -6.42 2.56
N LEU A 106 -1.07 -6.72 2.38
CA LEU A 106 -1.98 -6.99 3.48
C LEU A 106 -1.49 -8.17 4.34
N VAL A 107 -1.08 -9.26 3.71
CA VAL A 107 -0.55 -10.44 4.40
C VAL A 107 0.77 -10.11 5.10
N ALA A 108 1.68 -9.40 4.43
CA ALA A 108 2.94 -8.96 5.03
C ALA A 108 2.71 -8.06 6.25
N SER A 109 1.86 -7.03 6.13
CA SER A 109 1.51 -6.13 7.22
C SER A 109 0.81 -6.85 8.38
N ALA A 110 -0.09 -7.80 8.09
CA ALA A 110 -0.73 -8.61 9.12
C ALA A 110 0.29 -9.47 9.89
N SER A 111 1.29 -10.01 9.19
CA SER A 111 2.38 -10.77 9.84
C SER A 111 3.22 -9.88 10.76
N CYS A 112 3.54 -8.65 10.36
CA CYS A 112 4.25 -7.69 11.22
C CYS A 112 3.45 -7.37 12.49
N LEU A 113 2.15 -7.13 12.37
CA LEU A 113 1.29 -6.87 13.53
C LEU A 113 1.18 -8.08 14.46
N PHE A 114 1.15 -9.30 13.91
CA PHE A 114 1.13 -10.52 14.70
C PHE A 114 2.39 -10.65 15.57
N TYR A 115 3.57 -10.42 14.99
CA TYR A 115 4.83 -10.42 15.75
C TYR A 115 4.94 -9.27 16.74
N ALA A 116 4.43 -8.08 16.40
CA ALA A 116 4.42 -6.94 17.31
C ALA A 116 3.55 -7.21 18.55
N ASN A 117 2.38 -7.83 18.38
CA ASN A 117 1.50 -8.15 19.51
C ASN A 117 2.04 -9.25 20.43
N GLN A 118 2.86 -10.18 19.91
CA GLN A 118 3.41 -11.27 20.72
C GLN A 118 4.32 -10.78 21.86
N GLU A 119 4.89 -9.57 21.72
CA GLU A 119 5.76 -8.98 22.74
C GLU A 119 5.01 -8.11 23.77
N ALA A 120 3.74 -7.81 23.51
CA ALA A 120 2.92 -7.03 24.43
C ALA A 120 2.28 -7.89 25.53
N THR A 121 2.30 -9.21 25.38
CA THR A 121 1.82 -10.21 26.35
C THR A 121 2.96 -10.84 27.12
#